data_AF-A0A4Q1B7U3-F1
#
_entry.id   AF-A0A4Q1B7U3-F1
#
_cell.length_a   1.000
_cell.length_b   1.000
_cell.length_c   1.000
_cell.angle_alpha   90.00
_cell.angle_beta   90.00
_cell.angle_gamma   90.00
#
_symmetry.space_group_name_H-M   'P 1'
#
loop_
_entity.id
_entity.type
_entity.pdbx_description
1 polymer ?
#
loop_
_entity_poly.entity_id
_entity_poly.type
_entity_poly.pdbx_seq_one_letter_code
_entity_poly.pdbx_strand_id
1 'polypeptide(L)' 'MMTHANLQDTFLEKYKTSGTELTVFLLNGFQMKGVVLDYDKYVILIKVADKENLIYKHAISTFVE' A
#
# COMPACT_ATOMS: atom_id res chain seq x y z
N MET A 1 -0.51 7.25 27.76
CA MET A 1 0.72 7.51 26.96
C MET A 1 0.27 7.91 25.57
N MET A 2 0.75 9.03 25.03
CA MET A 2 0.50 9.35 23.62
C MET A 2 1.28 8.34 22.77
N THR A 3 0.58 7.39 22.16
CA THR A 3 1.16 6.53 21.13
C THR A 3 1.41 7.41 19.91
N HIS A 4 2.68 7.71 19.62
CA HIS A 4 3.05 8.29 18.34
C HIS A 4 2.46 7.40 17.24
N ALA A 5 1.46 7.92 16.50
CA ALA A 5 0.86 7.19 15.41
C ALA A 5 1.94 6.92 14.37
N ASN A 6 2.14 5.65 14.03
CA ASN A 6 3.07 5.25 12.98
C ASN A 6 2.64 5.92 11.67
N LEU A 7 3.53 6.69 11.05
CA LEU A 7 3.26 7.41 9.81
C LEU A 7 2.81 6.46 8.70
N GLN A 8 3.45 5.30 8.59
CA GLN A 8 3.11 4.30 7.58
C GLN A 8 1.69 3.78 7.79
N ASP A 9 1.34 3.38 9.01
CA ASP A 9 0.01 2.85 9.31
C ASP A 9 -1.06 3.93 9.11
N THR A 10 -0.77 5.19 9.47
CA THR A 10 -1.67 6.34 9.26
C THR A 10 -2.00 6.52 7.77
N PHE A 11 -1.01 6.47 6.89
CA PHE A 11 -1.23 6.59 5.44
C PHE A 11 -1.88 5.35 4.83
N LEU A 12 -1.42 4.14 5.19
CA LEU A 12 -2.02 2.90 4.67
C LEU A 12 -3.49 2.77 5.09
N GLU A 13 -3.83 3.16 6.31
CA GLU A 13 -5.22 3.19 6.77
C GLU A 13 -6.05 4.23 6.01
N LYS A 14 -5.49 5.41 5.77
CA LYS A 14 -6.12 6.44 4.94
C LYS A 14 -6.45 5.89 3.56
N TYR A 15 -5.47 5.29 2.88
CA TYR A 15 -5.63 4.78 1.52
C TYR A 15 -6.61 3.60 1.43
N LYS A 16 -6.57 2.68 2.40
CA LYS A 16 -7.52 1.57 2.52
C LYS A 16 -8.94 2.09 2.70
N THR A 17 -9.14 3.00 3.64
CA THR A 17 -10.48 3.50 3.99
C THR A 17 -11.07 4.38 2.88
N SER A 18 -10.25 5.20 2.22
CA SER A 18 -10.70 6.06 1.13
C SER A 18 -10.92 5.32 -0.19
N GLY A 19 -10.35 4.12 -0.34
CA GLY A 19 -10.32 3.41 -1.61
C GLY A 19 -9.54 4.16 -2.68
N THR A 20 -8.56 5.00 -2.29
CA THR A 20 -7.75 5.78 -3.23
C THR A 20 -6.98 4.84 -4.15
N GLU A 21 -7.07 5.09 -5.46
CA GLU A 21 -6.27 4.38 -6.43
C GLU A 21 -4.85 4.95 -6.45
N LEU A 22 -3.87 4.12 -6.06
CA LEU A 22 -2.46 4.50 -5.96
C LEU A 22 -1.65 3.88 -7.09
N THR A 23 -0.60 4.58 -7.51
CA THR A 23 0.51 3.97 -8.25
C THR A 23 1.55 3.48 -7.25
N VAL A 24 1.86 2.19 -7.29
CA VAL A 24 2.90 1.56 -6.48
C VAL A 24 4.09 1.24 -7.35
N PHE A 25 5.24 1.80 -6.99
CA PHE A 25 6.51 1.51 -7.63
C PHE A 25 7.25 0.43 -6.84
N LEU A 26 7.78 -0.56 -7.54
CA LEU A 26 8.64 -1.59 -6.97
C LEU A 26 10.12 -1.22 -7.15
N LEU A 27 10.99 -1.84 -6.35
CA LEU A 27 12.44 -1.63 -6.41
C LEU A 27 13.06 -1.99 -7.77
N ASN A 28 12.47 -2.95 -8.50
CA ASN A 28 12.92 -3.33 -9.83
C ASN A 28 12.41 -2.39 -10.94
N GLY A 29 11.73 -1.30 -10.58
CA GLY A 29 11.18 -0.31 -11.53
C GLY A 29 9.82 -0.67 -12.11
N PHE A 30 9.26 -1.84 -11.81
CA PHE A 30 7.88 -2.16 -12.19
C PHE A 30 6.90 -1.26 -11.42
N GLN A 31 5.82 -0.84 -12.08
CA GLN A 31 4.76 -0.06 -11.45
C GLN A 31 3.39 -0.71 -11.68
N MET A 32 2.51 -0.56 -10.71
CA MET A 32 1.13 -1.02 -10.81
C MET A 32 0.19 0.00 -10.20
N LYS A 33 -0.99 0.16 -10.80
CA LYS A 33 -2.03 1.04 -10.32
C LYS A 33 -3.15 0.22 -9.68
N GLY A 34 -3.53 0.52 -8.45
CA GLY A 34 -4.52 -0.26 -7.73
C GLY A 34 -4.93 0.34 -6.39
N VAL A 35 -5.86 -0.34 -5.71
CA VAL A 35 -6.41 0.10 -4.43
C VAL A 35 -5.92 -0.82 -3.32
N VAL A 36 -5.51 -0.24 -2.19
CA VAL A 36 -5.14 -1.01 -0.99
C VAL A 36 -6.39 -1.63 -0.38
N LEU A 37 -6.42 -2.96 -0.29
CA LEU A 37 -7.50 -3.70 0.37
C LEU A 37 -7.18 -3.94 1.85
N ASP A 38 -5.94 -4.32 2.15
CA ASP A 38 -5.49 -4.55 3.52
C ASP A 38 -3.96 -4.49 3.63
N TYR A 39 -3.45 -4.47 4.86
CA TYR A 39 -2.01 -4.49 5.11
C TYR A 39 -1.68 -5.05 6.50
N ASP A 40 -0.47 -5.56 6.65
CA ASP A 40 0.12 -5.85 7.96
C ASP A 40 1.53 -5.24 8.05
N LYS A 41 2.34 -5.69 8.99
CA LYS A 41 3.72 -5.19 9.18
C LYS A 41 4.64 -5.44 7.96
N TYR A 42 4.41 -6.49 7.16
CA TYR A 42 5.34 -6.97 6.14
C TYR A 42 4.78 -6.97 4.72
N VAL A 43 3.46 -7.08 4.56
CA VAL A 43 2.78 -7.18 3.26
C VAL A 43 1.66 -6.17 3.11
N ILE A 44 1.30 -5.89 1.86
CA ILE A 44 0.13 -5.10 1.47
C ILE A 44 -0.64 -5.91 0.44
N LEU A 45 -1.96 -6.01 0.63
CA LEU A 45 -2.88 -6.58 -0.34
C LEU A 45 -3.44 -5.45 -1.21
N ILE A 46 -3.19 -5.50 -2.51
CA ILE A 46 -3.64 -4.51 -3.48
C ILE A 46 -4.51 -5.16 -4.55
N LYS A 47 -5.63 -4.52 -4.86
CA LYS A 47 -6.47 -4.86 -6.00
C LYS A 47 -6.03 -4.08 -7.23
N VAL A 48 -5.60 -4.78 -8.27
CA VAL A 48 -5.30 -4.22 -9.60
C VAL A 48 -6.29 -4.79 -10.59
N ALA A 49 -7.12 -3.93 -11.18
CA ALA A 49 -8.30 -4.34 -11.92
C ALA A 49 -9.14 -5.34 -11.09
N ASP A 50 -9.32 -6.57 -11.56
CA ASP A 50 -10.09 -7.61 -10.87
C ASP A 50 -9.24 -8.64 -10.13
N LYS A 51 -7.93 -8.39 -9.97
CA LYS A 51 -7.00 -9.32 -9.34
C LYS A 51 -6.42 -8.76 -8.05
N GLU A 52 -6.38 -9.61 -7.03
CA GLU A 52 -5.70 -9.32 -5.76
C GLU A 52 -4.23 -9.72 -5.85
N ASN A 53 -3.35 -8.84 -5.36
CA ASN A 53 -1.91 -9.02 -5.36
C ASN A 53 -1.40 -8.79 -3.95
N LEU A 54 -0.79 -9.81 -3.36
CA LEU A 54 -0.11 -9.70 -2.08
C LEU A 54 1.37 -9.33 -2.33
N ILE A 55 1.76 -8.14 -1.88
CA ILE A 55 3.09 -7.58 -2.16
C ILE A 55 3.85 -7.42 -0.85
N TYR A 56 5.08 -7.94 -0.79
CA TYR A 56 5.98 -7.66 0.32
C TYR A 56 6.45 -6.20 0.29
N LYS A 57 6.37 -5.51 1.43
CA LYS A 57 6.80 -4.11 1.57
C LYS A 57 8.26 -3.90 1.21
N HIS A 58 9.13 -4.90 1.40
CA HIS A 58 10.54 -4.80 1.02
C HIS A 58 10.75 -4.70 -0.50
N ALA A 59 9.77 -5.07 -1.31
CA ALA A 59 9.84 -4.94 -2.76
C ALA A 59 9.32 -3.59 -3.25
N ILE A 60 8.67 -2.81 -2.39
CA ILE A 60 8.03 -1.53 -2.73
C ILE A 60 9.03 -0.41 -2.50
N SER A 61 9.20 0.46 -3.51
CA SER A 61 9.98 1.68 -3.40
C SER A 61 9.14 2.87 -2.96
N THR A 62 7.97 3.09 -3.56
CA THR A 62 7.17 4.32 -3.35
C THR A 62 5.68 4.11 -3.66
N PHE A 63 4.82 4.82 -2.92
CA PHE A 63 3.40 5.01 -3.22
C PHE A 63 3.16 6.43 -3.74
N VAL A 64 2.38 6.58 -4.80
CA VAL A 64 1.99 7.88 -5.38
C VAL A 64 0.47 7.92 -5.58
N GLU A 65 -0.16 9.00 -5.13
CA GLU A 65 -1.59 9.32 -5.33
C GLU A 65 -1.83 9.95 -6.71
#